data_AF-A0A922YE23-F1
#
_entry.id   AF-A0A922YE23-F1
#
_cell.length_a   1.000
_cell.length_b   1.000
_cell.length_c   1.000
_cell.angle_alpha   90.00
_cell.angle_beta   90.00
_cell.angle_gamma   90.00
#
_symmetry.space_group_name_H-M   'P 1'
#
loop_
_entity.id
_entity.type
_entity.pdbx_description
1 polymer ?
#
loop_
_entity_poly.entity_id
_entity_poly.type
_entity_poly.pdbx_seq_one_letter_code
_entity_poly.pdbx_strand_id
1 'polypeptide(L)' 'MDNLDRIRGNLIKTLEALEDACEQATEAQLPDLPNETRLQEIRALNRLIDTAKSQCAEAEAFMLEYIRLQSD' A
#
# COMPACT_ATOMS: atom_id res chain seq x y z
N MET A 1 -19.40 -13.07 3.02
CA MET A 1 -18.06 -12.77 2.48
C MET A 1 -17.19 -12.53 3.69
N ASP A 2 -16.16 -13.33 3.87
CA ASP A 2 -15.42 -13.38 5.13
C ASP A 2 -14.67 -12.05 5.36
N ASN A 3 -14.51 -11.60 6.60
CA ASN A 3 -13.80 -10.34 6.88
C ASN A 3 -12.34 -10.41 6.37
N LEU A 4 -11.78 -11.61 6.38
CA LEU A 4 -10.48 -11.96 5.83
C LEU A 4 -10.41 -11.74 4.31
N ASP A 5 -11.48 -12.07 3.57
CA ASP A 5 -11.56 -11.79 2.13
C ASP A 5 -11.58 -10.30 1.83
N ARG A 6 -12.28 -9.51 2.67
CA ARG A 6 -12.35 -8.06 2.54
C ARG A 6 -10.98 -7.40 2.77
N ILE A 7 -10.28 -7.85 3.81
CA ILE A 7 -8.93 -7.37 4.13
C ILE A 7 -7.96 -7.74 3.01
N ARG A 8 -7.99 -9.00 2.55
CA ARG A 8 -7.18 -9.44 1.41
C ARG A 8 -7.44 -8.59 0.17
N GLY A 9 -8.71 -8.31 -0.13
CA GLY A 9 -9.10 -7.48 -1.26
C GLY A 9 -8.58 -6.03 -1.17
N ASN A 10 -8.59 -5.44 0.03
CA ASN A 10 -8.06 -4.09 0.26
C ASN A 10 -6.53 -4.06 0.11
N LEU A 11 -5.84 -5.05 0.69
CA LEU A 11 -4.39 -5.19 0.59
C LEU A 11 -3.92 -5.29 -0.87
N ILE A 12 -4.59 -6.12 -1.68
CA ILE A 12 -4.27 -6.28 -3.11
C ILE A 12 -4.42 -4.94 -3.83
N LYS A 13 -5.55 -4.24 -3.65
CA LYS A 13 -5.78 -2.94 -4.30
C LYS A 13 -4.74 -1.89 -3.93
N THR A 14 -4.27 -1.89 -2.69
CA THR A 14 -3.26 -0.92 -2.25
C THR A 14 -1.86 -1.30 -2.72
N LEU A 15 -1.55 -2.59 -2.86
CA LEU A 15 -0.32 -3.03 -3.51
C LEU A 15 -0.32 -2.66 -5.01
N GLU A 16 -1.43 -2.87 -5.72
CA GLU A 16 -1.60 -2.44 -7.12
C GLU A 16 -1.41 -0.93 -7.27
N ALA A 17 -2.06 -0.12 -6.41
CA ALA A 17 -1.91 1.33 -6.44
C ALA A 17 -0.49 1.81 -6.10
N LEU A 18 0.24 1.07 -5.28
CA LEU A 18 1.64 1.35 -4.96
C LEU A 18 2.56 1.02 -6.15
N GLU A 19 2.30 -0.10 -6.83
CA GLU A 19 3.04 -0.53 -8.01
C GLU A 19 2.89 0.50 -9.14
N ASP A 20 1.66 0.92 -9.45
CA ASP A 20 1.36 1.95 -10.46
C ASP A 20 2.10 3.26 -10.17
N ALA A 21 2.12 3.71 -8.91
CA ALA A 21 2.79 4.94 -8.55
C ALA A 21 4.31 4.82 -8.61
N CYS A 22 4.88 3.66 -8.24
CA CYS A 22 6.31 3.38 -8.40
C CYS A 22 6.72 3.39 -9.87
N GLU A 23 5.88 2.83 -10.76
CA GLU A 23 6.10 2.86 -12.20
C GLU A 23 6.04 4.30 -12.73
N GLN A 24 5.00 5.06 -12.39
CA GLN A 24 4.88 6.48 -12.77
C GLN A 24 6.04 7.33 -12.27
N ALA A 25 6.49 7.12 -11.03
CA ALA A 25 7.64 7.84 -10.48
C ALA A 25 8.97 7.44 -11.11
N THR A 26 9.08 6.22 -11.64
CA THR A 26 10.25 5.71 -12.36
C THR A 26 10.28 6.28 -13.77
N GLU A 27 9.15 6.28 -14.47
CA GLU A 27 8.98 6.96 -15.76
C GLU A 27 9.21 8.47 -15.61
N ALA A 28 8.75 9.07 -14.52
CA ALA A 28 8.96 10.47 -14.21
C ALA A 28 10.43 10.82 -13.86
N GLN A 29 11.22 9.84 -13.43
CA GLN A 29 12.65 10.00 -13.19
C GLN A 29 13.50 9.83 -14.46
N LEU A 30 12.89 9.56 -15.63
CA LEU A 30 13.54 9.78 -16.92
C LEU A 30 14.02 11.25 -17.03
N PRO A 31 15.10 11.54 -17.77
CA PRO A 31 16.09 12.55 -17.39
C PRO A 31 15.67 14.04 -17.37
N ASP A 32 14.42 14.40 -17.62
CA ASP A 32 14.01 15.79 -17.94
C ASP A 32 13.00 16.44 -16.98
N LEU A 33 12.56 15.80 -15.89
CA LEU A 33 11.61 16.45 -14.99
C LEU A 33 12.25 17.46 -14.01
N PRO A 34 11.68 18.68 -13.88
CA PRO A 34 12.11 19.67 -12.89
C PRO A 34 12.07 19.12 -11.46
N ASN A 35 13.00 19.57 -10.60
CA ASN A 35 13.15 19.09 -9.21
C ASN A 35 11.86 19.16 -8.37
N GLU A 36 10.98 20.13 -8.66
CA GLU A 36 9.72 20.30 -7.91
C GLU A 36 8.69 19.20 -8.23
N THR A 37 8.60 18.78 -9.49
CA THR A 37 7.76 17.64 -9.91
C THR A 37 8.28 16.34 -9.30
N ARG A 38 9.61 16.14 -9.32
CA ARG A 38 10.24 14.97 -8.66
C ARG A 38 9.91 14.91 -7.17
N LEU A 39 9.92 16.04 -6.48
CA LEU A 39 9.59 16.12 -5.05
C LEU A 39 8.11 15.79 -4.78
N GLN A 40 7.19 16.17 -5.68
CA GLN A 40 5.79 15.83 -5.58
C GLN A 40 5.56 14.32 -5.77
N GLU A 41 6.19 13.72 -6.77
CA GLU A 41 6.13 12.27 -7.02
C GLU A 41 6.66 11.46 -5.83
N ILE A 42 7.83 11.83 -5.29
CA ILE A 42 8.39 11.19 -4.10
C ILE A 42 7.44 11.30 -2.89
N ARG A 43 6.74 12.43 -2.73
CA ARG A 43 5.74 12.60 -1.67
C ARG A 43 4.50 11.74 -1.91
N ALA A 44 4.06 11.58 -3.16
CA ALA A 44 2.95 10.72 -3.51
C ALA A 44 3.29 9.25 -3.20
N LEU A 45 4.47 8.79 -3.61
CA LEU A 45 5.01 7.47 -3.27
C LEU A 45 5.06 7.22 -1.77
N ASN A 46 5.61 8.16 -0.99
CA ASN A 46 5.71 7.99 0.46
C ASN A 46 4.33 7.82 1.10
N ARG A 47 3.31 8.58 0.65
CA ARG A 47 1.93 8.44 1.16
C ARG A 47 1.32 7.06 0.82
N LEU A 48 1.63 6.52 -0.35
CA LEU A 48 1.18 5.19 -0.74
C LEU A 48 1.85 4.10 0.08
N ILE A 49 3.16 4.22 0.33
CA ILE A 49 3.90 3.33 1.23
C ILE A 49 3.31 3.37 2.64
N ASP A 50 3.00 4.55 3.17
CA ASP A 50 2.40 4.69 4.49
C ASP A 50 1.00 4.06 4.56
N THR A 51 0.21 4.20 3.50
CA THR A 51 -1.10 3.57 3.37
C THR A 51 -0.97 2.03 3.34
N ALA A 52 -0.03 1.50 2.56
CA ALA A 52 0.23 0.06 2.48
C ALA A 52 0.67 -0.51 3.84
N LYS A 53 1.56 0.18 4.56
CA LYS A 53 1.98 -0.22 5.91
C LYS A 53 0.81 -0.27 6.89
N SER A 54 -0.07 0.73 6.87
CA SER A 54 -1.26 0.76 7.73
C SER A 54 -2.17 -0.43 7.48
N GLN A 55 -2.41 -0.76 6.21
CA GLN A 55 -3.27 -1.88 5.85
C GLN A 55 -2.63 -3.25 6.16
N CYS A 56 -1.31 -3.39 6.00
CA CYS A 56 -0.59 -4.58 6.46
C CYS A 56 -0.77 -4.76 7.98
N ALA A 57 -0.67 -3.69 8.77
CA ALA A 57 -0.86 -3.74 10.22
C ALA A 57 -2.31 -4.10 10.60
N GLU A 58 -3.30 -3.57 9.89
CA GLU A 58 -4.71 -3.96 10.07
C GLU A 58 -4.95 -5.44 9.75
N ALA A 59 -4.34 -5.93 8.67
CA ALA A 59 -4.43 -7.33 8.29
C ALA A 59 -3.77 -8.26 9.31
N GLU A 60 -2.59 -7.89 9.81
CA GLU A 60 -1.89 -8.62 10.87
C GLU A 60 -2.74 -8.68 12.16
N ALA A 61 -3.32 -7.55 12.57
CA ALA A 61 -4.19 -7.49 13.75
C ALA A 61 -5.41 -8.42 13.59
N PHE A 62 -6.03 -8.41 12.41
CA PHE A 62 -7.20 -9.25 12.13
C PHE A 62 -6.85 -10.74 12.10
N MET A 63 -5.70 -11.10 11.52
CA MET A 63 -5.21 -12.48 11.54
C MET A 63 -4.93 -12.96 12.96
N LEU A 64 -4.31 -12.11 13.80
CA LEU A 64 -4.05 -12.43 15.20
C LEU A 64 -5.34 -12.63 16.00
N GLU A 65 -6.36 -11.79 15.76
CA GLU A 65 -7.67 -11.93 16.40
C GLU A 65 -8.37 -13.23 15.98
N TYR A 66 -8.34 -13.55 14.68
CA TYR A 66 -8.87 -14.81 14.16
C TYR A 66 -8.19 -16.04 14.78
N ILE A 67 -6.86 -16.03 14.90
CA ILE A 67 -6.11 -17.13 15.53
C ILE A 67 -6.51 -17.31 17.00
N ARG A 68 -6.67 -16.20 17.75
CA ARG A 68 -7.13 -16.26 19.15
C ARG A 68 -8.52 -16.88 19.27
N LEU A 69 -9.46 -16.47 18.42
CA LEU A 69 -10.82 -17.01 18.40
C LEU A 69 -10.89 -18.50 18.04
N GLN A 70 -9.87 -19.05 17.36
CA GLN A 70 -9.78 -20.48 17.07
C GLN A 70 -9.04 -21.29 18.14
N SER A 71 -8.38 -20.62 19.09
CA SER A 71 -7.60 -21.26 20.15
C SER A 71 -8.38 -21.41 21.47
N ASP A 72 -9.55 -20.77 21.57
CA ASP A 72 -10.54 -20.90 22.66
C ASP A 72 -11.64 -21.91 22.29
#